data_AF-A0A2V9ZR80-F1
#
_entry.id   AF-A0A2V9ZR80-F1
#
_cell.length_a   1.000
_cell.length_b   1.000
_cell.length_c   1.000
_cell.angle_alpha   90.00
_cell.angle_beta   90.00
_cell.angle_gamma   90.00
#
_symmetry.space_group_name_H-M   'P 1'
#
loop_
_entity.id
_entity.type
_entity.pdbx_description
1 polymer ?
#
loop_
_entity_poly.entity_id
_entity_poly.type
_entity_poly.pdbx_seq_one_letter_code
_entity_poly.pdbx_strand_id
1 'polypeptide(L)'
;MKQFAKHGMVLVAVMGVLLGTGAYFHRDGLHPNTSVDTMLLLIPDSANMEDPLIREWLDAADEEGFHLEVVRDSKLLDPMFQFHAAGLIVPDQVHRIANEALIGTLHDYVDRGGKLMLVYDACTLDLNGFFPRLESRLSDLVGVNYALYDKYKKNTTEAGQIWGNQKAMEELSFHQDAMFP
;
A
#
# COMPACT_ATOMS: atom_id res chain seq x y z
N MET A 1 57.19 33.63 5.63
CA MET A 1 56.78 32.38 6.31
C MET A 1 55.47 32.48 7.11
N LYS A 2 55.12 33.61 7.76
CA LYS A 2 53.85 33.73 8.54
C LYS A 2 52.55 33.75 7.72
N GLN A 3 52.61 34.11 6.43
CA GLN A 3 51.43 34.25 5.58
C GLN A 3 50.89 32.90 5.06
N PHE A 4 51.78 31.95 4.73
CA PHE A 4 51.39 30.60 4.31
C PHE A 4 50.69 29.81 5.42
N ALA A 5 51.12 29.97 6.68
CA ALA A 5 50.48 29.34 7.83
C ALA A 5 49.03 29.83 8.05
N LYS A 6 48.76 31.11 7.78
CA LYS A 6 47.41 31.68 7.87
C LYS A 6 46.47 31.13 6.80
N HIS A 7 46.95 30.97 5.56
CA HIS A 7 46.14 30.42 4.46
C HIS A 7 45.84 28.93 4.68
N GLY A 8 46.80 28.16 5.19
CA GLY A 8 46.57 26.77 5.59
C GLY A 8 45.51 26.62 6.69
N MET A 9 45.52 27.52 7.69
CA MET A 9 44.53 27.51 8.78
C MET A 9 43.12 27.88 8.30
N VAL A 10 43.00 28.83 7.36
CA VAL A 10 41.71 29.19 6.74
C VAL A 10 41.15 28.04 5.92
N LEU A 11 41.99 27.32 5.18
CA LEU A 11 41.55 26.20 4.33
C LEU A 11 41.04 25.03 5.17
N VAL A 12 41.70 24.73 6.30
CA VAL A 12 41.23 23.72 7.27
C VAL A 12 39.91 24.13 7.92
N ALA A 13 39.75 25.42 8.27
CA ALA A 13 38.50 25.92 8.84
C ALA A 13 37.33 25.82 7.85
N VAL A 14 37.55 26.18 6.57
CA VAL A 14 36.52 26.08 5.52
C VAL A 14 36.16 24.61 5.26
N MET A 15 37.16 23.72 5.19
CA MET A 15 36.91 22.29 5.02
C MET A 15 36.16 21.69 6.22
N GLY A 16 36.46 22.13 7.45
CA GLY A 16 35.72 21.75 8.65
C GLY A 16 34.26 22.21 8.64
N VAL A 17 33.99 23.43 8.14
CA VAL A 17 32.61 23.94 7.98
C VAL A 17 31.86 23.20 6.88
N LEU A 18 32.51 22.87 5.76
CA LEU A 18 31.90 22.11 4.66
C LEU A 18 31.61 20.66 5.06
N LEU A 19 32.52 20.01 5.77
CA LEU A 19 32.29 18.67 6.32
C LEU A 19 31.24 18.70 7.43
N GLY A 20 31.23 19.74 8.27
CA GLY A 20 30.24 19.94 9.32
C GLY A 20 28.83 20.17 8.77
N THR A 21 28.69 20.99 7.72
CA THR A 21 27.40 21.21 7.05
C THR A 21 26.97 19.99 6.26
N GLY A 22 27.88 19.33 5.53
CA GLY A 22 27.59 18.05 4.87
C GLY A 22 27.11 16.97 5.84
N ALA A 23 27.75 16.85 7.01
CA ALA A 23 27.32 15.94 8.05
C ALA A 23 25.98 16.36 8.68
N TYR A 24 25.71 17.66 8.86
CA TYR A 24 24.44 18.17 9.38
C TYR A 24 23.27 17.85 8.43
N PHE A 25 23.43 18.13 7.13
CA PHE A 25 22.41 17.78 6.12
C PHE A 25 22.22 16.28 5.97
N HIS A 26 23.27 15.47 6.18
CA HIS A 26 23.14 14.01 6.19
C HIS A 26 22.50 13.48 7.48
N ARG A 27 22.61 14.22 8.58
CA ARG A 27 22.06 13.87 9.89
C ARG A 27 20.55 14.15 9.97
N ASP A 28 20.06 15.17 9.28
CA ASP A 28 18.61 15.42 9.14
C ASP A 28 17.89 14.37 8.26
N GLY A 29 18.66 13.52 7.55
CA GLY A 29 18.16 12.33 6.87
C GLY A 29 18.11 11.06 7.75
N LEU A 30 18.49 11.14 9.03
CA LEU A 30 18.40 10.02 9.96
C LEU A 30 16.98 9.91 10.50
N HIS A 31 16.21 9.06 9.81
CA HIS A 31 14.95 8.45 10.21
C HIS A 31 13.71 9.35 10.08
N PRO A 32 12.88 9.20 9.01
CA PRO A 32 11.44 9.37 9.22
C PRO A 32 11.04 8.51 10.44
N ASN A 33 10.23 9.09 11.34
CA ASN A 33 9.67 8.42 12.52
C ASN A 33 8.68 7.32 12.10
N THR A 34 9.15 6.31 11.41
CA THR A 34 8.36 5.12 11.10
C THR A 34 9.03 4.00 11.87
N SER A 35 8.52 3.78 13.08
CA SER A 35 8.99 2.71 13.95
C SER A 35 8.70 1.36 13.28
N VAL A 36 9.40 0.32 13.74
CA VAL A 36 9.17 -1.08 13.35
C VAL A 36 7.73 -1.56 13.64
N ASP A 37 6.88 -0.69 14.20
CA ASP A 37 5.49 -0.94 14.58
C ASP A 37 4.48 -0.29 13.60
N THR A 38 4.95 0.38 12.55
CA THR A 38 4.06 1.02 11.56
C THR A 38 3.88 0.12 10.34
N MET A 39 2.63 -0.10 9.93
CA MET A 39 2.27 -0.71 8.66
C MET A 39 1.76 0.34 7.68
N LEU A 40 1.93 0.09 6.39
CA LEU A 40 1.41 0.96 5.34
C LEU A 40 0.12 0.38 4.77
N LEU A 41 -0.89 1.21 4.52
CA LEU A 41 -2.09 0.88 3.75
C LEU A 41 -2.00 1.54 2.38
N LEU A 42 -1.86 0.74 1.31
CA LEU A 42 -1.81 1.25 -0.05
C LEU A 42 -3.22 1.62 -0.53
N ILE A 43 -3.41 2.84 -1.00
CA ILE A 43 -4.67 3.29 -1.61
C ILE A 43 -4.42 3.95 -2.97
N PRO A 44 -5.40 3.94 -3.89
CA PRO A 44 -5.28 4.67 -5.15
C PRO A 44 -5.12 6.18 -4.93
N ASP A 45 -4.46 6.87 -5.87
CA ASP A 45 -4.36 8.33 -5.82
C ASP A 45 -5.74 9.02 -5.83
N SER A 46 -6.75 8.40 -6.45
CA SER A 46 -8.12 8.89 -6.52
C SER A 46 -8.98 8.58 -5.29
N ALA A 47 -8.48 7.80 -4.32
CA ALA A 47 -9.31 7.37 -3.19
C ALA A 47 -9.65 8.53 -2.24
N ASN A 48 -10.91 8.58 -1.82
CA ASN A 48 -11.44 9.54 -0.85
C ASN A 48 -11.23 9.01 0.57
N MET A 49 -10.55 9.78 1.43
CA MET A 49 -10.30 9.38 2.84
C MET A 49 -11.57 9.29 3.70
N GLU A 50 -12.70 9.82 3.22
CA GLU A 50 -14.00 9.66 3.86
C GLU A 50 -14.71 8.36 3.48
N ASP A 51 -14.14 7.56 2.57
CA ASP A 51 -14.68 6.26 2.19
C ASP A 51 -14.75 5.33 3.41
N PRO A 52 -15.95 4.80 3.76
CA PRO A 52 -16.11 3.86 4.85
C PRO A 52 -15.18 2.64 4.76
N LEU A 53 -14.88 2.17 3.54
CA LEU A 53 -14.00 1.03 3.33
C LEU A 53 -12.56 1.33 3.76
N ILE A 54 -12.09 2.57 3.62
CA ILE A 54 -10.77 2.98 4.11
C ILE A 54 -10.80 3.14 5.64
N ARG A 55 -11.89 3.71 6.18
CA ARG A 55 -12.06 3.88 7.63
C ARG A 55 -12.07 2.55 8.36
N GLU A 56 -12.69 1.52 7.80
CA GLU A 56 -12.69 0.16 8.38
C GLU A 56 -11.26 -0.34 8.66
N TRP A 57 -10.33 -0.14 7.73
CA TRP A 57 -8.92 -0.51 7.94
C TRP A 57 -8.24 0.32 9.03
N LEU A 58 -8.53 1.62 9.09
CA LEU A 58 -7.94 2.52 10.08
C LEU A 58 -8.48 2.25 11.49
N ASP A 59 -9.79 2.05 11.61
CA ASP A 59 -10.47 1.72 12.86
C ASP A 59 -9.98 0.34 13.36
N ALA A 60 -9.88 -0.66 12.47
CA ALA A 60 -9.33 -1.96 12.83
C ALA A 60 -7.88 -1.88 13.32
N ALA A 61 -7.05 -1.03 12.72
CA ALA A 61 -5.67 -0.83 13.18
C ALA A 61 -5.62 -0.20 14.58
N ASP A 62 -6.49 0.77 14.87
CA ASP A 62 -6.60 1.40 16.18
C ASP A 62 -7.09 0.40 17.24
N GLU A 63 -8.08 -0.43 16.90
CA GLU A 63 -8.60 -1.51 17.76
C GLU A 63 -7.54 -2.58 18.08
N GLU A 64 -6.75 -2.97 17.09
CA GLU A 64 -5.65 -3.95 17.24
C GLU A 64 -4.37 -3.32 17.82
N GLY A 65 -4.32 -1.99 17.97
CA GLY A 65 -3.27 -1.28 18.67
C GLY A 65 -1.96 -1.12 17.90
N PHE A 66 -2.00 -1.05 16.56
CA PHE A 66 -0.82 -0.76 15.73
C PHE A 66 -1.00 0.49 14.87
N HIS A 67 0.11 1.10 14.44
CA HIS A 67 0.03 2.29 13.60
C HIS A 67 -0.14 1.92 12.13
N LEU A 68 -1.22 2.40 11.50
CA LEU A 68 -1.45 2.24 10.06
C LEU A 68 -1.34 3.60 9.36
N GLU A 69 -0.32 3.75 8.52
CA GLU A 69 -0.12 4.94 7.70
C GLU A 69 -0.62 4.70 6.28
N VAL A 70 -1.41 5.63 5.74
CA VAL A 70 -1.90 5.54 4.36
C VAL A 70 -0.83 6.03 3.38
N VAL A 71 -0.51 5.19 2.39
CA VAL A 71 0.37 5.54 1.27
C VAL A 71 -0.41 5.48 -0.03
N ARG A 72 -0.18 6.44 -0.93
CA ARG A 72 -0.82 6.46 -2.26
C ARG A 72 0.10 5.91 -3.34
N ASP A 73 -0.48 5.46 -4.44
CA ASP A 73 0.24 4.94 -5.61
C ASP A 73 1.40 5.85 -6.05
N SER A 74 1.11 7.14 -6.26
CA SER A 74 2.13 8.11 -6.69
C SER A 74 3.32 8.19 -5.76
N LYS A 75 3.10 8.05 -4.44
CA LYS A 75 4.16 8.07 -3.44
C LYS A 75 4.92 6.76 -3.39
N LEU A 76 4.25 5.62 -3.57
CA LEU A 76 4.90 4.32 -3.67
C LEU A 76 5.80 4.21 -4.90
N LEU A 77 5.37 4.82 -6.01
CA LEU A 77 6.06 4.84 -7.30
C LEU A 77 7.19 5.88 -7.36
N ASP A 78 7.32 6.77 -6.37
CA ASP A 78 8.43 7.72 -6.31
C ASP A 78 9.75 6.97 -6.12
N PRO A 79 10.74 7.09 -7.02
CA PRO A 79 12.05 6.44 -6.88
C PRO A 79 12.80 6.82 -5.60
N MET A 80 12.46 7.96 -5.00
CA MET A 80 13.03 8.44 -3.74
C MET A 80 12.29 7.91 -2.51
N PHE A 81 11.16 7.22 -2.69
CA PHE A 81 10.41 6.65 -1.59
C PHE A 81 11.22 5.56 -0.90
N GLN A 82 11.29 5.65 0.42
CA GLN A 82 11.96 4.68 1.27
C GLN A 82 10.93 4.00 2.16
N PHE A 83 10.78 2.69 1.96
CA PHE A 83 9.93 1.84 2.80
C PHE A 83 10.51 1.76 4.22
N HIS A 84 9.99 2.59 5.11
CA HIS A 84 10.21 2.48 6.54
C HIS A 84 8.90 1.99 7.15
N ALA A 85 8.69 0.68 7.17
CA ALA A 85 7.48 0.09 7.76
C ALA A 85 7.72 -1.39 8.03
N ALA A 86 6.95 -1.95 8.97
CA ALA A 86 6.90 -3.37 9.26
C ALA A 86 6.35 -4.19 8.08
N GLY A 87 5.46 -3.58 7.30
CA GLY A 87 4.81 -4.22 6.16
C GLY A 87 3.95 -3.26 5.35
N LEU A 88 3.47 -3.76 4.20
CA LEU A 88 2.54 -3.08 3.29
C LEU A 88 1.28 -3.93 3.16
N ILE A 89 0.13 -3.32 3.37
CA ILE A 89 -1.20 -3.89 3.15
C ILE A 89 -1.74 -3.33 1.85
N VAL A 90 -2.17 -4.22 0.95
CA VAL A 90 -2.93 -3.84 -0.24
C VAL A 90 -4.38 -4.30 -0.03
N PRO A 91 -5.28 -3.37 0.31
CA PRO A 91 -6.67 -3.66 0.61
C PRO A 91 -7.42 -4.08 -0.66
N ASP A 92 -8.44 -4.90 -0.48
CA ASP A 92 -9.23 -5.47 -1.56
C ASP A 92 -10.07 -4.41 -2.29
N GLN A 93 -11.24 -4.05 -1.74
CA GLN A 93 -12.23 -3.23 -2.43
C GLN A 93 -11.74 -1.80 -2.68
N VAL A 94 -10.82 -1.33 -1.83
CA VAL A 94 -10.19 -0.01 -1.95
C VAL A 94 -9.18 0.03 -3.09
N HIS A 95 -8.41 -1.04 -3.31
CA HIS A 95 -7.31 -1.07 -4.28
C HIS A 95 -7.41 -2.25 -5.26
N ARG A 96 -8.52 -2.29 -6.01
CA ARG A 96 -8.76 -3.34 -7.01
C ARG A 96 -8.02 -3.10 -8.33
N ILE A 97 -7.79 -1.83 -8.69
CA ILE A 97 -7.24 -1.43 -10.00
C ILE A 97 -5.76 -1.09 -9.84
N ALA A 98 -4.90 -1.76 -10.62
CA ALA A 98 -3.47 -1.50 -10.63
C ALA A 98 -2.88 -1.48 -12.04
N ASN A 99 -1.91 -0.60 -12.26
CA ASN A 99 -1.11 -0.56 -13.49
C ASN A 99 0.14 -1.44 -13.36
N GLU A 100 0.80 -1.71 -14.48
CA GLU A 100 2.00 -2.58 -14.50
C GLU A 100 3.18 -2.00 -13.71
N ALA A 101 3.30 -0.68 -13.60
CA ALA A 101 4.34 -0.05 -12.80
C ALA A 101 4.16 -0.37 -11.31
N LEU A 102 2.94 -0.25 -10.80
CA LEU A 102 2.59 -0.56 -9.42
C LEU A 102 2.78 -2.04 -9.12
N ILE A 103 2.33 -2.93 -10.02
CA ILE A 103 2.58 -4.36 -9.91
C ILE A 103 4.09 -4.62 -9.79
N GLY A 104 4.91 -4.06 -10.68
CA GLY A 104 6.37 -4.19 -10.62
C GLY A 104 6.96 -3.67 -9.31
N THR A 105 6.48 -2.55 -8.78
CA THR A 105 6.92 -2.01 -7.49
C THR A 105 6.57 -2.93 -6.30
N LEU A 106 5.41 -3.59 -6.33
CA LEU A 106 5.03 -4.57 -5.30
C LEU A 106 5.94 -5.81 -5.33
N HIS A 107 6.28 -6.29 -6.53
CA HIS A 107 7.27 -7.35 -6.71
C HIS A 107 8.63 -6.94 -6.17
N ASP A 108 9.15 -5.79 -6.59
CA ASP A 108 10.43 -5.25 -6.11
C ASP A 108 10.48 -5.10 -4.58
N TYR A 109 9.37 -4.69 -3.96
CA TYR A 109 9.26 -4.56 -2.51
C TYR A 109 9.42 -5.92 -1.80
N VAL A 110 8.73 -6.95 -2.29
CA VAL A 110 8.82 -8.31 -1.74
C VAL A 110 10.19 -8.92 -1.99
N ASP A 111 10.75 -8.75 -3.19
CA ASP A 111 12.08 -9.25 -3.57
C ASP A 111 13.19 -8.68 -2.69
N ARG A 112 13.03 -7.44 -2.20
CA ARG A 112 13.94 -6.79 -1.25
C ARG A 112 13.71 -7.23 0.21
N GLY A 113 12.81 -8.18 0.45
CA GLY A 113 12.51 -8.76 1.76
C GLY A 113 11.33 -8.10 2.50
N GLY A 114 10.61 -7.19 1.83
CA GLY A 114 9.41 -6.56 2.35
C GLY A 114 8.31 -7.56 2.71
N LYS A 115 7.38 -7.16 3.59
CA LYS A 115 6.25 -8.00 4.02
C LYS A 115 4.97 -7.43 3.41
N LEU A 116 4.39 -8.17 2.47
CA LEU A 116 3.18 -7.77 1.76
C LEU A 116 1.98 -8.59 2.27
N MET A 117 0.95 -7.91 2.73
CA MET A 117 -0.37 -8.49 2.97
C MET A 117 -1.27 -8.13 1.81
N LEU A 118 -1.65 -9.15 1.03
CA LEU A 118 -2.53 -9.00 -0.11
C LEU A 118 -3.93 -9.51 0.25
N VAL A 119 -4.92 -8.62 0.21
CA VAL A 119 -6.30 -8.96 0.56
C VAL A 119 -7.03 -9.41 -0.70
N TYR A 120 -7.98 -10.34 -0.54
CA TYR A 120 -8.63 -11.15 -1.60
C TYR A 120 -8.73 -10.53 -3.00
N ASP A 121 -9.30 -9.33 -3.13
CA ASP A 121 -9.62 -8.69 -4.43
C ASP A 121 -8.61 -7.60 -4.86
N ALA A 122 -7.49 -7.47 -4.14
CA ALA A 122 -6.48 -6.47 -4.38
C ALA A 122 -5.78 -6.63 -5.73
N CYS A 123 -5.66 -5.51 -6.46
CA CYS A 123 -4.99 -5.35 -7.74
C CYS A 123 -5.43 -6.34 -8.84
N THR A 124 -6.63 -6.90 -8.70
CA THR A 124 -7.20 -7.91 -9.60
C THR A 124 -7.67 -7.34 -10.95
N LEU A 125 -7.78 -6.02 -11.07
CA LEU A 125 -8.21 -5.32 -12.28
C LEU A 125 -7.06 -4.51 -12.92
N ASP A 126 -7.04 -4.50 -14.25
CA ASP A 126 -6.21 -3.58 -15.03
C ASP A 126 -6.79 -2.14 -15.03
N LEU A 127 -6.07 -1.20 -15.63
CA LEU A 127 -6.51 0.21 -15.73
C LEU A 127 -7.83 0.40 -16.51
N ASN A 128 -8.26 -0.59 -17.30
CA ASN A 128 -9.52 -0.56 -18.03
C ASN A 128 -10.67 -1.19 -17.23
N GLY A 129 -10.39 -1.68 -16.01
CA GLY A 129 -11.36 -2.36 -15.16
C GLY A 129 -11.62 -3.81 -15.56
N PHE A 130 -10.73 -4.43 -16.34
CA PHE A 130 -10.84 -5.84 -16.73
C PHE A 130 -9.97 -6.75 -15.86
N PHE A 131 -10.48 -7.95 -15.60
CA PHE A 131 -9.67 -9.02 -15.01
C PHE A 131 -8.60 -9.52 -15.99
N PRO A 132 -7.40 -9.89 -15.51
CA PRO A 132 -6.40 -10.55 -16.32
C PRO A 132 -6.93 -11.89 -16.84
N ARG A 133 -6.42 -12.32 -18.01
CA ARG A 133 -6.92 -13.49 -18.74
C ARG A 133 -6.68 -14.85 -18.07
N LEU A 134 -5.81 -14.96 -17.08
CA LEU A 134 -5.46 -16.26 -16.50
C LEU A 134 -5.69 -16.24 -15.00
N GLU A 135 -4.88 -15.45 -14.32
CA GLU A 135 -4.83 -15.30 -12.87
C GLU A 135 -4.35 -13.90 -12.52
N SER A 136 -4.41 -13.54 -11.25
CA SER A 136 -3.87 -12.27 -10.78
C SER A 136 -2.38 -12.14 -11.11
N ARG A 137 -1.97 -10.91 -11.45
CA ARG A 137 -0.57 -10.51 -11.69
C ARG A 137 0.32 -10.60 -10.43
N LEU A 138 -0.26 -10.88 -9.27
CA LEU A 138 0.44 -11.05 -7.99
C LEU A 138 0.37 -12.50 -7.46
N SER A 139 -0.12 -13.46 -8.26
CA SER A 139 -0.32 -14.86 -7.83
C SER A 139 0.98 -15.53 -7.38
N ASP A 140 2.10 -15.17 -8.01
CA ASP A 140 3.43 -15.67 -7.67
C ASP A 140 3.96 -15.12 -6.35
N LEU A 141 3.64 -13.87 -5.99
CA LEU A 141 3.99 -13.29 -4.69
C LEU A 141 3.31 -14.01 -3.51
N VAL A 142 2.07 -14.46 -3.70
CA VAL A 142 1.30 -15.19 -2.67
C VAL A 142 1.49 -16.71 -2.73
N GLY A 143 2.13 -17.22 -3.79
CA GLY A 143 2.37 -18.65 -3.99
C GLY A 143 1.14 -19.48 -4.36
N VAL A 144 0.02 -18.83 -4.68
CA VAL A 144 -1.23 -19.47 -5.09
C VAL A 144 -1.90 -18.70 -6.22
N ASN A 145 -2.47 -19.44 -7.18
CA ASN A 145 -3.17 -18.86 -8.31
C ASN A 145 -4.56 -18.38 -7.86
N TYR A 146 -4.82 -17.07 -7.94
CA TYR A 146 -6.09 -16.46 -7.54
C TYR A 146 -6.62 -15.51 -8.62
N ALA A 147 -7.81 -14.94 -8.41
CA ALA A 147 -8.53 -14.13 -9.40
C ALA A 147 -8.71 -14.84 -10.77
N LEU A 148 -9.04 -16.13 -10.73
CA LEU A 148 -9.19 -17.03 -11.88
C LEU A 148 -10.51 -16.82 -12.65
N TYR A 149 -10.93 -15.57 -12.81
CA TYR A 149 -12.23 -15.20 -13.36
C TYR A 149 -12.41 -15.62 -14.83
N ASP A 150 -11.36 -15.55 -15.65
CA ASP A 150 -11.45 -16.02 -17.05
C ASP A 150 -11.68 -17.54 -17.14
N LYS A 151 -11.07 -18.30 -16.22
CA LYS A 151 -11.17 -19.76 -16.18
C LYS A 151 -12.53 -20.22 -15.71
N TYR A 152 -13.03 -19.66 -14.61
CA TYR A 152 -14.25 -20.16 -13.96
C TYR A 152 -15.51 -19.38 -14.36
N LYS A 153 -15.38 -18.17 -14.91
CA LYS A 153 -16.49 -17.34 -15.42
C LYS A 153 -17.66 -17.28 -14.42
N LYS A 154 -18.80 -17.86 -14.77
CA LYS A 154 -20.01 -17.87 -13.93
C LYS A 154 -19.88 -18.72 -12.67
N ASN A 155 -18.87 -19.59 -12.59
CA ASN A 155 -18.65 -20.47 -11.45
C ASN A 155 -17.78 -19.81 -10.36
N THR A 156 -17.38 -18.54 -10.50
CA THR A 156 -16.69 -17.79 -9.43
C THR A 156 -17.64 -17.17 -8.42
N THR A 157 -18.93 -17.11 -8.72
CA THR A 157 -19.91 -16.42 -7.88
C THR A 157 -21.17 -17.27 -7.81
N GLU A 158 -21.43 -17.84 -6.65
CA GLU A 158 -22.71 -18.46 -6.34
C GLU A 158 -23.51 -17.50 -5.46
N ALA A 159 -24.61 -16.97 -6.00
CA ALA A 159 -25.56 -16.21 -5.20
C ALA A 159 -26.37 -17.18 -4.34
N GLY A 160 -25.96 -17.36 -3.08
CA GLY A 160 -26.74 -18.11 -2.11
C GLY A 160 -27.99 -17.34 -1.71
N GLN A 161 -29.09 -18.05 -1.47
CA GLN A 161 -30.27 -17.44 -0.85
C GLN A 161 -29.94 -17.05 0.60
N ILE A 162 -30.08 -15.77 0.92
CA ILE A 162 -30.00 -15.27 2.29
C ILE A 162 -31.34 -15.56 2.97
N TRP A 163 -31.32 -16.42 3.99
CA TRP A 163 -32.48 -16.72 4.81
C TRP A 163 -32.36 -16.00 6.16
N GLY A 164 -33.41 -15.30 6.56
CA GLY A 164 -33.47 -14.60 7.83
C GLY A 164 -34.92 -14.44 8.29
N ASN A 165 -35.12 -14.10 9.57
CA ASN A 165 -36.44 -13.69 10.01
C ASN A 165 -36.80 -12.34 9.34
N GLN A 166 -38.10 -12.11 9.10
CA GLN A 166 -38.56 -10.91 8.39
C GLN A 166 -38.05 -9.60 9.02
N LYS A 167 -38.08 -9.48 10.35
CA LYS A 167 -37.61 -8.30 11.07
C LYS A 167 -36.12 -8.04 10.86
N ALA A 168 -35.29 -9.09 10.85
CA ALA A 168 -33.86 -8.98 10.61
C ALA A 168 -33.56 -8.61 9.15
N MET A 169 -34.33 -9.12 8.20
CA MET A 169 -34.19 -8.76 6.77
C MET A 169 -34.60 -7.30 6.52
N GLU A 170 -35.64 -6.81 7.20
CA GLU A 170 -36.08 -5.41 7.15
C GLU A 170 -35.05 -4.46 7.80
N GLU A 171 -34.48 -4.84 8.95
CA GLU A 171 -33.41 -4.08 9.61
C GLU A 171 -32.15 -3.95 8.73
N LEU A 172 -31.83 -4.99 7.97
CA LEU A 172 -30.70 -5.01 7.03
C LEU A 172 -31.01 -4.42 5.65
N SER A 173 -32.21 -3.84 5.46
CA SER A 173 -32.66 -3.25 4.18
C SER A 173 -32.64 -4.22 2.99
N PHE A 174 -32.76 -5.53 3.24
CA PHE A 174 -32.95 -6.52 2.18
C PHE A 174 -34.44 -6.63 1.85
N HIS A 175 -34.85 -6.01 0.74
CA HIS A 175 -36.22 -6.15 0.24
C HIS A 175 -36.38 -7.46 -0.53
N GLN A 176 -37.34 -8.29 -0.12
CA GLN A 176 -37.65 -9.61 -0.70
C GLN A 176 -38.13 -9.54 -2.18
N ASP A 177 -38.30 -8.33 -2.73
CA ASP A 177 -38.85 -8.08 -4.06
C ASP A 177 -37.82 -8.11 -5.20
N ALA A 178 -36.54 -8.35 -4.92
CA ALA A 178 -35.49 -8.50 -5.94
C ALA A 178 -35.18 -9.97 -6.27
N MET A 179 -36.21 -10.80 -6.43
CA MET A 179 -36.06 -12.10 -7.09
C MET A 179 -36.35 -11.90 -8.58
N PHE A 180 -35.30 -11.63 -9.36
CA PHE A 180 -35.37 -11.63 -10.82
C PHE A 180 -35.45 -13.07 -11.36
N PRO A 181 -36.11 -13.29 -12.52
CA PRO A 181 -36.51 -14.60 -13.04
C PRO A 181 -35.35 -15.55 -13.38
#